data_AF-A0A950NDV3-F1
#
_entry.id   AF-A0A950NDV3-F1
#
_cell.length_a   1.000
_cell.length_b   1.000
_cell.length_c   1.000
_cell.angle_alpha   90.00
_cell.angle_beta   90.00
_cell.angle_gamma   90.00
#
_symmetry.space_group_name_H-M   'P 1'
#
loop_
_entity.id
_entity.type
_entity.pdbx_description
1 polymer ?
#
loop_
_entity_poly.entity_id
_entity_poly.type
_entity_poly.pdbx_seq_one_letter_code
_entity_poly.pdbx_strand_id
1 'polypeptide(L)'
;TATWRVEAVKQYSQQGSLPALKDLLNMGQQPFMFGAQMHYPQSWSFVHFLWNYPSLDAGKGQYSEIVIKLIDGFKVGKPRDVVYKDAFQVKGKPVAVEDLEKEWKAYVKTLKVRK
;
A
#
# COMPACT_ATOMS: atom_id res chain seq x y z
N THR A 1 -6.12 -15.01 9.04
CA THR A 1 -4.79 -14.35 9.02
C THR A 1 -4.80 -12.87 8.66
N ALA A 2 -5.84 -12.31 8.00
CA ALA A 2 -5.93 -10.87 7.72
C ALA A 2 -6.44 -10.02 8.91
N THR A 3 -7.16 -10.65 9.85
CA THR A 3 -7.84 -10.02 11.00
C THR A 3 -6.94 -9.08 11.81
N TRP A 4 -5.80 -9.58 12.30
CA TRP A 4 -4.88 -8.78 13.13
C TRP A 4 -4.26 -7.60 12.36
N ARG A 5 -4.01 -7.74 11.05
CA ARG A 5 -3.44 -6.66 10.22
C ARG A 5 -4.43 -5.52 10.06
N VAL A 6 -5.71 -5.85 9.87
CA VAL A 6 -6.80 -4.87 9.77
C VAL A 6 -6.98 -4.12 11.10
N GLU A 7 -6.94 -4.82 12.22
CA GLU A 7 -7.01 -4.21 13.56
C GLU A 7 -5.83 -3.28 13.80
N ALA A 8 -4.60 -3.77 13.59
CA ALA A 8 -3.38 -3.01 13.81
C ALA A 8 -3.32 -1.75 12.95
N VAL A 9 -3.59 -1.85 11.64
CA VAL A 9 -3.51 -0.67 10.76
C VAL A 9 -4.59 0.38 11.08
N LYS A 10 -5.78 -0.05 11.51
CA LYS A 10 -6.82 0.87 11.99
C LYS A 10 -6.36 1.59 13.26
N GLN A 11 -5.84 0.84 14.22
CA GLN A 11 -5.34 1.40 15.48
C GLN A 11 -4.23 2.43 15.22
N TYR A 12 -3.18 2.07 14.48
CA TYR A 12 -2.07 2.98 14.20
C TYR A 12 -2.48 4.18 13.33
N SER A 13 -3.45 3.99 12.42
CA SER A 13 -4.01 5.10 11.64
C SER A 13 -4.78 6.09 12.51
N GLN A 14 -5.50 5.61 13.54
CA GLN A 14 -6.23 6.47 14.48
C GLN A 14 -5.28 7.22 15.42
N GLN A 15 -4.17 6.59 15.81
CA GLN A 15 -3.13 7.19 16.65
C GLN A 15 -2.23 8.18 15.90
N GLY A 16 -2.34 8.26 14.57
CA GLY A 16 -1.46 9.10 13.73
C GLY A 16 0.00 8.62 13.70
N SER A 17 0.26 7.36 14.08
CA SER A 17 1.61 6.82 14.20
C SER A 17 2.16 6.28 12.88
N LEU A 18 1.32 6.10 11.85
CA LEU A 18 1.74 5.59 10.56
C LEU A 18 2.59 6.63 9.81
N PRO A 19 3.79 6.26 9.30
CA PRO A 19 4.54 7.12 8.39
C PRO A 19 3.73 7.41 7.12
N ALA A 20 4.06 8.51 6.43
CA ALA A 20 3.50 8.76 5.10
C ALA A 20 3.85 7.62 4.14
N LEU A 21 3.00 7.36 3.14
CA LEU A 21 3.25 6.26 2.19
C LEU A 21 4.55 6.48 1.40
N LYS A 22 4.86 7.74 1.08
CA LYS A 22 6.12 8.10 0.44
C LYS A 22 7.33 7.71 1.29
N ASP A 23 7.26 7.89 2.60
CA ASP A 23 8.34 7.52 3.52
C ASP A 23 8.45 6.00 3.64
N LEU A 24 7.30 5.32 3.78
CA LEU A 24 7.24 3.86 3.82
C LEU A 24 7.85 3.21 2.56
N LEU A 25 7.53 3.72 1.37
CA LEU A 25 8.06 3.19 0.10
C LEU A 25 9.56 3.43 -0.07
N ASN A 26 10.09 4.50 0.50
CA ASN A 26 11.52 4.80 0.44
C ASN A 26 12.32 4.20 1.60
N MET A 27 11.63 3.62 2.58
CA MET A 27 12.22 3.10 3.81
C MET A 27 13.19 1.94 3.53
N GLY A 28 14.40 2.05 4.09
CA GLY A 28 15.36 0.95 4.08
C GLY A 28 14.95 -0.18 5.03
N GLN A 29 15.58 -1.34 4.88
CA GLN A 29 15.25 -2.53 5.68
C GLN A 29 15.38 -2.30 7.19
N GLN A 30 16.49 -1.73 7.66
CA GLN A 30 16.73 -1.54 9.09
C GLN A 30 15.67 -0.66 9.78
N PRO A 31 15.36 0.57 9.29
CA PRO A 31 14.28 1.37 9.87
C PRO A 31 12.91 0.71 9.71
N PHE A 32 12.69 -0.04 8.62
CA PHE A 32 11.46 -0.81 8.45
C PHE A 32 11.30 -1.85 9.55
N MET A 33 12.35 -2.63 9.83
CA MET A 33 12.31 -3.67 10.84
C MET A 33 12.15 -3.11 12.27
N PHE A 34 12.68 -1.92 12.54
CA PHE A 34 12.52 -1.26 13.84
C PHE A 34 11.05 -0.97 14.19
N GLY A 35 10.23 -0.67 13.19
CA GLY A 35 8.79 -0.45 13.33
C GLY A 35 7.93 -1.59 12.75
N ALA A 36 8.47 -2.81 12.63
CA ALA A 36 7.83 -3.91 11.89
C ALA A 36 6.36 -4.15 12.27
N GLN A 37 6.03 -4.09 13.56
CA GLN A 37 4.66 -4.25 14.10
C GLN A 37 3.64 -3.29 13.48
N MET A 38 4.09 -2.13 13.01
CA MET A 38 3.29 -1.10 12.36
C MET A 38 3.46 -1.13 10.84
N HIS A 39 4.70 -1.23 10.36
CA HIS A 39 5.01 -1.14 8.94
C HIS A 39 4.50 -2.34 8.15
N TYR A 40 4.46 -3.54 8.73
CA TYR A 40 3.89 -4.72 8.05
C TYR A 40 2.39 -4.59 7.83
N PRO A 41 1.55 -4.28 8.85
CA PRO A 41 0.13 -3.99 8.63
C PRO A 41 -0.12 -2.86 7.63
N GLN A 42 0.66 -1.77 7.73
CA GLN A 42 0.56 -0.65 6.80
C GLN A 42 0.82 -1.10 5.35
N SER A 43 1.96 -1.74 5.11
CA SER A 43 2.35 -2.23 3.78
C SER A 43 1.33 -3.21 3.22
N TRP A 44 0.85 -4.15 4.04
CA TRP A 44 -0.17 -5.10 3.64
C TRP A 44 -1.47 -4.39 3.22
N SER A 45 -1.94 -3.44 4.02
CA SER A 45 -3.18 -2.72 3.74
C SER A 45 -3.07 -1.84 2.49
N PHE A 46 -1.88 -1.29 2.22
CA PHE A 46 -1.64 -0.48 1.04
C PHE A 46 -1.67 -1.36 -0.22
N VAL A 47 -0.99 -2.52 -0.20
CA VAL A 47 -1.09 -3.49 -1.31
C VAL A 47 -2.54 -3.96 -1.49
N HIS A 48 -3.24 -4.24 -0.40
CA HIS A 48 -4.65 -4.66 -0.43
C HIS A 48 -5.56 -3.57 -1.01
N PHE A 49 -5.31 -2.29 -0.69
CA PHE A 49 -5.98 -1.14 -1.28
C PHE A 49 -5.73 -1.08 -2.79
N LEU A 50 -4.47 -1.12 -3.22
CA LEU A 50 -4.12 -1.06 -4.64
C LEU A 50 -4.79 -2.19 -5.42
N TRP A 51 -4.88 -3.38 -4.83
CA TRP A 51 -5.42 -4.57 -5.48
C TRP A 51 -6.95 -4.56 -5.62
N ASN A 52 -7.68 -3.94 -4.68
CA ASN A 52 -9.14 -4.12 -4.56
C ASN A 52 -9.97 -2.83 -4.70
N TYR A 53 -9.45 -1.66 -4.31
CA TYR A 53 -10.20 -0.40 -4.31
C TYR A 53 -10.82 -0.09 -5.68
N PRO A 54 -12.06 0.44 -5.78
CA PRO A 54 -12.91 0.96 -4.69
C PRO A 54 -13.76 -0.09 -3.95
N SER A 55 -13.77 -1.33 -4.43
CA SER A 55 -14.56 -2.41 -3.86
C SER A 55 -13.67 -3.44 -3.15
N LEU A 56 -14.22 -4.62 -2.86
CA LEU A 56 -13.45 -5.81 -2.47
C LEU A 56 -13.46 -6.82 -3.62
N ASP A 57 -13.44 -6.33 -4.87
CA ASP A 57 -13.43 -7.17 -6.05
C ASP A 57 -12.06 -7.83 -6.20
N ALA A 58 -12.04 -9.15 -6.00
CA ALA A 58 -10.90 -10.06 -5.90
C ALA A 58 -9.76 -9.85 -6.92
N GLY A 59 -9.03 -8.74 -6.83
CA GLY A 59 -7.93 -8.35 -7.70
C GLY A 59 -8.26 -7.59 -8.97
N LYS A 60 -9.43 -6.97 -9.07
CA LYS A 60 -9.78 -6.10 -10.21
C LYS A 60 -9.96 -4.63 -9.80
N GLY A 61 -9.31 -4.23 -8.71
CA GLY A 61 -9.32 -2.84 -8.26
C GLY A 61 -8.75 -1.88 -9.31
N GLN A 62 -9.17 -0.62 -9.22
CA GLN A 62 -8.75 0.50 -10.05
C GLN A 62 -7.23 0.65 -10.15
N TYR A 63 -6.50 0.26 -9.11
CA TYR A 63 -5.04 0.39 -9.00
C TYR A 63 -4.30 -0.96 -9.13
N SER A 64 -4.99 -2.05 -9.49
CA SER A 64 -4.40 -3.39 -9.53
C SER A 64 -3.20 -3.50 -10.49
N GLU A 65 -3.25 -2.75 -11.60
CA GLU A 65 -2.15 -2.63 -12.57
C GLU A 65 -0.85 -2.10 -11.93
N ILE A 66 -0.94 -1.22 -10.92
CA ILE A 66 0.23 -0.71 -10.20
C ILE A 66 0.97 -1.87 -9.54
N VAL A 67 0.24 -2.77 -8.86
CA VAL A 67 0.85 -3.92 -8.16
C VAL A 67 1.53 -4.86 -9.16
N ILE A 68 0.88 -5.14 -10.29
CA ILE A 68 1.43 -5.98 -11.36
C ILE A 68 2.76 -5.39 -11.86
N LYS A 69 2.78 -4.09 -12.18
CA LYS A 69 4.00 -3.40 -12.66
C LYS A 69 5.11 -3.35 -11.62
N LEU A 70 4.77 -3.17 -10.34
CA LEU A 70 5.75 -3.24 -9.25
C LEU A 70 6.41 -4.62 -9.20
N ILE A 71 5.62 -5.70 -9.22
CA ILE A 71 6.11 -7.08 -9.20
C ILE A 71 6.99 -7.35 -10.42
N ASP A 72 6.53 -7.01 -11.62
CA ASP A 72 7.26 -7.26 -12.86
C ASP A 72 8.57 -6.48 -12.90
N GLY A 73 8.55 -5.20 -12.51
CA GLY A 73 9.73 -4.34 -12.48
C GLY A 73 10.80 -4.84 -11.51
N PHE A 74 10.41 -5.22 -10.29
CA PHE A 74 11.36 -5.76 -9.31
C PHE A 74 11.86 -7.15 -9.69
N LYS A 75 11.01 -7.99 -10.31
CA LYS A 75 11.40 -9.34 -10.76
C LYS A 75 12.54 -9.31 -11.78
N VAL A 76 12.57 -8.31 -12.66
CA VAL A 76 13.63 -8.14 -13.68
C VAL A 76 14.81 -7.30 -13.19
N GLY A 77 14.85 -6.93 -11.90
CA GLY A 77 15.97 -6.21 -11.30
C GLY A 77 16.10 -4.75 -11.71
N LYS A 78 15.01 -4.09 -12.18
CA LYS A 78 15.05 -2.66 -12.46
C LYS A 78 15.34 -1.86 -11.17
N PRO A 79 16.05 -0.71 -11.28
CA PRO A 79 16.20 0.23 -10.17
C PRO A 79 14.85 0.69 -9.61
N ARG A 80 14.76 0.86 -8.29
CA ARG A 80 13.50 1.20 -7.58
C ARG A 80 12.82 2.47 -8.11
N ASP A 81 13.59 3.51 -8.37
CA ASP A 81 13.11 4.78 -8.92
C ASP A 81 12.45 4.60 -10.30
N VAL A 82 13.04 3.76 -11.15
CA VAL A 82 12.48 3.37 -12.46
C VAL A 82 11.20 2.56 -12.28
N VAL A 83 11.22 1.55 -11.40
CA VAL A 83 10.04 0.71 -11.12
C VAL A 83 8.88 1.55 -10.61
N TYR A 84 9.11 2.47 -9.68
CA TYR A 84 8.06 3.33 -9.15
C TYR A 84 7.52 4.30 -10.19
N LYS A 85 8.40 4.94 -10.98
CA LYS A 85 7.97 5.82 -12.07
C LYS A 85 7.09 5.10 -13.10
N ASP A 86 7.44 3.87 -13.46
CA ASP A 86 6.69 3.06 -14.42
C ASP A 86 5.36 2.54 -13.82
N ALA A 87 5.39 2.12 -12.55
CA ALA A 87 4.27 1.44 -11.92
C ALA A 87 3.17 2.39 -11.43
N PHE A 88 3.50 3.57 -10.88
CA PHE A 88 2.53 4.54 -10.37
C PHE A 88 1.88 5.35 -11.50
N GLN A 89 1.28 4.62 -12.45
CA GLN A 89 0.54 5.14 -13.58
C GLN A 89 -0.74 4.33 -13.79
N VAL A 90 -1.86 5.00 -14.00
CA VAL A 90 -3.16 4.38 -14.28
C VAL A 90 -3.68 4.93 -15.60
N LYS A 91 -4.00 4.04 -16.54
CA LYS A 91 -4.45 4.43 -17.90
C LYS A 91 -3.48 5.44 -18.57
N GLY A 92 -2.17 5.23 -18.37
CA GLY A 92 -1.11 6.08 -18.92
C GLY A 92 -0.92 7.44 -18.23
N LYS A 93 -1.65 7.73 -17.15
CA LYS A 93 -1.50 8.98 -16.38
C LYS A 93 -0.75 8.73 -15.08
N PRO A 94 0.25 9.55 -14.73
CA PRO A 94 0.91 9.47 -13.42
C PRO A 94 -0.09 9.62 -12.28
N VAL A 95 0.11 8.85 -11.22
CA VAL A 95 -0.67 8.95 -9.98
C VAL A 95 0.27 9.37 -8.86
N ALA A 96 -0.08 10.47 -8.18
CA ALA A 96 0.69 10.94 -7.03
C ALA A 96 0.47 10.01 -5.83
N VAL A 97 1.55 9.69 -5.12
CA VAL A 97 1.49 8.84 -3.91
C VAL A 97 0.67 9.52 -2.82
N GLU A 98 0.71 10.85 -2.76
CA GLU A 98 -0.05 11.67 -1.82
C GLU A 98 -1.57 11.55 -2.02
N ASP A 99 -2.02 11.38 -3.27
CA ASP A 99 -3.44 11.16 -3.56
C ASP A 99 -3.87 9.72 -3.23
N LEU A 100 -3.01 8.74 -3.55
CA LEU A 100 -3.21 7.36 -3.10
C LEU A 100 -3.27 7.26 -1.58
N GLU A 101 -2.48 8.05 -0.85
CA GLU A 101 -2.49 8.07 0.62
C GLU A 101 -3.82 8.55 1.18
N LYS A 102 -4.42 9.59 0.60
CA LYS A 102 -5.75 10.09 1.02
C LYS A 102 -6.82 9.00 0.82
N GLU A 103 -6.82 8.39 -0.36
CA GLU A 103 -7.79 7.33 -0.70
C GLU A 103 -7.56 6.06 0.15
N TRP A 104 -6.31 5.67 0.35
CA TRP A 104 -5.95 4.53 1.21
C TRP A 104 -6.39 4.75 2.66
N LYS A 105 -6.18 5.95 3.22
CA LYS A 105 -6.67 6.28 4.57
C LYS A 105 -8.19 6.19 4.66
N ALA A 106 -8.92 6.59 3.63
CA ALA A 106 -10.37 6.41 3.56
C ALA A 106 -10.75 4.92 3.47
N TYR A 107 -10.04 4.17 2.64
CA TYR A 107 -10.25 2.72 2.46
C TYR A 107 -9.99 1.91 3.74
N VAL A 108 -8.92 2.21 4.48
CA VAL A 108 -8.61 1.53 5.76
C VAL A 108 -9.79 1.60 6.73
N LYS A 109 -10.54 2.71 6.75
CA LYS A 109 -11.73 2.86 7.60
C LYS A 109 -12.85 1.88 7.23
N THR A 110 -12.97 1.50 5.95
CA THR A 110 -14.04 0.61 5.45
C THR A 110 -13.74 -0.87 5.67
N LEU A 111 -12.47 -1.24 5.88
CA LEU A 111 -12.07 -2.63 6.11
C LEU A 111 -12.82 -3.24 7.31
N LYS A 112 -13.36 -4.45 7.17
CA LYS A 112 -14.04 -5.15 8.27
C LYS A 112 -13.15 -6.24 8.85
N VAL A 113 -13.10 -6.30 10.18
CA VAL A 113 -12.53 -7.44 10.90
C VAL A 113 -13.55 -8.58 10.77
N ARG A 114 -13.19 -9.64 10.03
CA ARG A 114 -14.03 -10.85 10.01
C ARG A 114 -13.85 -11.54 11.36
N LYS A 115 -14.96 -11.64 12.11
CA LYS A 115 -15.06 -12.40 13.37
C LYS A 115 -14.97 -13.89 13.09
#